data_AF-A0A4U2ZX16-F1
#
_entry.id   AF-A0A4U2ZX16-F1
#
_cell.length_a   1.000
_cell.length_b   1.000
_cell.length_c   1.000
_cell.angle_alpha   90.00
_cell.angle_beta   90.00
_cell.angle_gamma   90.00
#
_symmetry.space_group_name_H-M   'P 1'
#
loop_
_entity.id
_entity.type
_entity.pdbx_description
1 polymer ?
#
loop_
_entity_poly.entity_id
_entity_poly.type
_entity_poly.pdbx_seq_one_letter_code
_entity_poly.pdbx_strand_id
1 'polypeptide(L)'
;MKILLEGRRIFEYETDESTKYLIFSNESLKKYVYNAASIFIKKGDFSYPQKWLISEIFETRDLLTPINDFDSNIYEYMFHIDWPLVERITQILKPYGIQVAEEPNGVRMRDLNGLLRLEEIPQEVQHEIRGALAEEDIRTYEKFQVFECYSCKEKGNEEFFIINGDNDIILSDISYDQTDWFSDKYIVETYRKKTHPNTEYVFKTDRDEWFIYSPGDSDSNYWVLERIYDDELEDFSLSSYIKVETEKREIPEREEEIDFQRYFNKDTPYDFYYSDKMFALRILQDEGRFNMANINGKWERYTEMVLKDEEPFCKWNDMKYVGTGIFGDIKEEKLSQEEIMNFAVE
;
A
#
# COMPACT_ATOMS: atom_id res chain seq x y z
N MET A 1 22.38 12.36 17.84
CA MET A 1 21.41 12.08 16.78
C MET A 1 20.27 13.07 16.81
N LYS A 2 20.01 13.95 15.84
CA LYS A 2 18.59 14.09 15.48
C LYS A 2 18.56 14.05 13.97
N ILE A 3 18.67 12.83 13.44
CA ILE A 3 17.97 12.48 12.19
C ILE A 3 16.58 13.07 12.33
N LEU A 4 16.04 13.67 11.26
CA LEU A 4 14.84 14.52 11.30
C LEU A 4 13.83 14.01 12.32
N LEU A 5 13.64 12.67 12.39
CA LEU A 5 12.77 11.98 13.31
C LEU A 5 13.33 10.62 13.80
N GLU A 6 14.57 10.61 14.34
CA GLU A 6 15.20 9.39 14.90
C GLU A 6 14.27 8.64 15.87
N GLY A 7 14.04 7.34 15.64
CA GLY A 7 13.19 6.50 16.50
C GLY A 7 11.68 6.74 16.34
N ARG A 8 11.26 7.40 15.26
CA ARG A 8 9.85 7.63 14.92
C ARG A 8 9.53 6.97 13.58
N ARG A 9 8.24 6.68 13.36
CA ARG A 9 7.73 6.23 12.07
C ARG A 9 7.01 7.38 11.38
N ILE A 10 7.14 7.42 10.06
CA ILE A 10 6.69 8.53 9.23
C ILE A 10 5.86 7.95 8.11
N PHE A 11 4.62 8.40 7.99
CA PHE A 11 3.70 7.91 6.98
C PHE A 11 3.22 9.05 6.13
N GLU A 12 3.18 8.83 4.83
CA GLU A 12 2.55 9.73 3.90
C GLU A 12 1.03 9.63 4.02
N TYR A 13 0.39 10.79 4.05
CA TYR A 13 -1.04 10.97 4.10
C TYR A 13 -1.42 11.91 2.96
N GLU A 14 -1.77 11.33 1.81
CA GLU A 14 -2.21 12.10 0.65
C GLU A 14 -3.69 12.45 0.79
N THR A 15 -4.00 13.71 0.52
CA THR A 15 -5.36 14.22 0.36
C THR A 15 -5.51 14.80 -1.03
N ASP A 16 -6.74 15.04 -1.48
CA ASP A 16 -7.01 15.69 -2.77
C ASP A 16 -6.34 17.08 -2.90
N GLU A 17 -6.00 17.72 -1.78
CA GLU A 17 -5.46 19.08 -1.73
C GLU A 17 -3.95 19.15 -1.44
N SER A 18 -3.39 18.18 -0.70
CA SER A 18 -1.99 18.22 -0.26
C SER A 18 -1.48 16.86 0.23
N THR A 19 -0.15 16.71 0.23
CA THR A 19 0.53 15.59 0.87
C THR A 19 1.07 16.02 2.23
N LYS A 20 0.70 15.29 3.27
CA LYS A 20 1.21 15.48 4.64
C LYS A 20 1.98 14.24 5.08
N TYR A 21 2.91 14.41 6.01
CA TYR A 21 3.61 13.30 6.64
C TYR A 21 3.24 13.22 8.11
N LEU A 22 2.56 12.15 8.51
CA LEU A 22 2.18 11.86 9.88
C LEU A 22 3.31 11.13 10.59
N ILE A 23 3.65 11.59 11.79
CA ILE A 23 4.84 11.16 12.51
C ILE A 23 4.44 10.66 13.87
N PHE A 24 4.65 9.36 14.10
CA PHE A 24 4.29 8.68 15.33
C PHE A 24 5.53 8.20 16.07
N SER A 25 5.47 8.19 17.40
CA SER A 25 6.40 7.39 18.18
C SER A 25 6.02 5.91 18.05
N ASN A 26 7.01 5.01 18.13
CA ASN A 26 6.70 3.57 18.12
C ASN A 26 5.76 3.15 19.26
N GLU A 27 5.76 3.89 20.37
CA GLU A 27 4.93 3.60 21.54
C GLU A 27 3.47 4.05 21.37
N SER A 28 3.19 5.02 20.48
CA SER A 28 1.82 5.48 20.24
C SER A 28 1.05 4.58 19.28
N LEU A 29 1.76 3.74 18.50
CA LEU A 29 1.16 2.75 17.62
C LEU A 29 0.81 1.47 18.38
N LYS A 30 -0.41 1.00 18.20
CA LYS A 30 -0.95 -0.19 18.87
C LYS A 30 -1.46 -1.18 17.84
N LYS A 31 -1.43 -2.47 18.19
CA LYS A 31 -1.95 -3.53 17.33
C LYS A 31 -3.43 -3.74 17.57
N TYR A 32 -4.18 -3.81 16.48
CA TYR A 32 -5.61 -4.09 16.45
C TYR A 32 -5.86 -5.33 15.61
N VAL A 33 -6.82 -6.13 16.05
CA VAL A 33 -7.35 -7.25 15.26
C VAL A 33 -8.50 -6.71 14.42
N TYR A 34 -8.41 -6.87 13.10
CA TYR A 34 -9.50 -6.58 12.19
C TYR A 34 -10.38 -7.82 12.03
N ASN A 35 -11.66 -7.65 12.31
CA ASN A 35 -12.60 -8.75 12.26
C ASN A 35 -13.43 -8.70 10.97
N ALA A 36 -12.94 -9.36 9.94
CA ALA A 36 -13.52 -9.33 8.60
C ALA A 36 -14.78 -10.21 8.42
N ALA A 37 -15.22 -10.94 9.45
CA ALA A 37 -16.37 -11.83 9.33
C ALA A 37 -17.62 -11.07 8.88
N SER A 38 -18.49 -11.72 8.10
CA SER A 38 -19.77 -11.13 7.71
C SER A 38 -20.79 -11.19 8.85
N ILE A 39 -20.78 -12.27 9.64
CA ILE A 39 -21.73 -12.50 10.73
C ILE A 39 -20.99 -12.97 12.00
N PHE A 40 -21.43 -12.45 13.15
CA PHE A 40 -21.00 -12.88 14.47
C PHE A 40 -22.18 -13.40 15.29
N ILE A 41 -22.05 -14.62 15.81
CA ILE A 41 -23.04 -15.22 16.70
C ILE A 41 -22.42 -15.31 18.08
N LYS A 42 -22.99 -14.63 19.08
CA LYS A 42 -22.55 -14.77 20.49
C LYS A 42 -23.01 -16.10 21.08
N LYS A 43 -22.26 -16.61 22.06
CA LYS A 43 -22.65 -17.82 22.80
C LYS A 43 -24.05 -17.69 23.39
N GLY A 44 -24.94 -18.60 23.00
CA GLY A 44 -26.33 -18.65 23.45
C GLY A 44 -27.33 -17.90 22.58
N ASP A 45 -26.87 -17.14 21.57
CA ASP A 45 -27.75 -16.43 20.63
C ASP A 45 -28.02 -17.21 19.33
N PHE A 46 -27.39 -18.37 19.13
CA PHE A 46 -27.55 -19.18 17.92
C PHE A 46 -29.01 -19.39 17.50
N SER A 47 -29.90 -19.74 18.44
CA SER A 47 -31.29 -20.05 18.10
C SER A 47 -32.09 -18.84 17.61
N TYR A 48 -31.58 -17.61 17.73
CA TYR A 48 -32.30 -16.37 17.46
C TYR A 48 -31.56 -15.52 16.40
N PRO A 49 -31.75 -15.78 15.09
CA PRO A 49 -31.00 -15.12 14.01
C PRO A 49 -31.09 -13.60 14.00
N GLN A 50 -32.23 -13.05 14.41
CA GLN A 50 -32.41 -11.61 14.58
C GLN A 50 -31.47 -10.95 15.62
N LYS A 51 -30.79 -11.74 16.46
CA LYS A 51 -29.78 -11.26 17.42
C LYS A 51 -28.36 -11.38 16.89
N TRP A 52 -28.16 -12.02 15.75
CA TRP A 52 -26.82 -12.18 15.15
C TRP A 52 -26.33 -10.81 14.68
N LEU A 53 -25.04 -10.54 14.89
CA LEU A 53 -24.43 -9.27 14.51
C LEU A 53 -23.94 -9.38 13.07
N ILE A 54 -24.24 -8.40 12.24
CA ILE A 54 -23.91 -8.37 10.81
C ILE A 54 -22.86 -7.29 10.59
N SER A 55 -21.69 -7.61 10.02
CA SER A 55 -20.60 -6.64 9.89
C SER A 55 -20.95 -5.42 9.03
N GLU A 56 -21.83 -5.58 8.03
CA GLU A 56 -22.26 -4.50 7.12
C GLU A 56 -22.93 -3.31 7.82
N ILE A 57 -23.42 -3.47 9.06
CA ILE A 57 -24.04 -2.37 9.82
C ILE A 57 -23.02 -1.58 10.65
N PHE A 58 -21.78 -2.06 10.73
CA PHE A 58 -20.72 -1.45 11.51
C PHE A 58 -19.82 -0.60 10.61
N GLU A 59 -19.28 0.48 11.15
CA GLU A 59 -18.18 1.18 10.47
C GLU A 59 -16.92 0.33 10.54
N THR A 60 -16.01 0.48 9.57
CA THR A 60 -14.73 -0.27 9.55
C THR A 60 -13.98 -0.19 10.88
N ARG A 61 -14.02 0.98 11.53
CA ARG A 61 -13.37 1.21 12.83
C ARG A 61 -13.96 0.37 13.96
N ASP A 62 -15.26 0.10 13.93
CA ASP A 62 -15.93 -0.74 14.94
C ASP A 62 -15.54 -2.22 14.82
N LEU A 63 -15.00 -2.63 13.66
CA LEU A 63 -14.49 -3.97 13.42
C LEU A 63 -13.03 -4.15 13.88
N LEU A 64 -12.37 -3.07 14.31
CA LEU A 64 -11.01 -3.09 14.84
C LEU A 64 -11.05 -3.13 16.38
N THR A 65 -10.54 -4.21 16.96
CA THR A 65 -10.45 -4.36 18.42
C THR A 65 -8.98 -4.36 18.86
N PRO A 66 -8.57 -3.61 19.90
CA PRO A 66 -7.22 -3.71 20.42
C PRO A 66 -6.84 -5.17 20.69
N ILE A 67 -5.63 -5.58 20.29
CA ILE A 67 -5.25 -7.00 20.34
C ILE A 67 -5.36 -7.63 21.75
N ASN A 68 -5.17 -6.82 22.79
CA ASN A 68 -5.28 -7.26 24.18
C ASN A 68 -6.73 -7.39 24.67
N ASP A 69 -7.67 -6.76 23.98
CA ASP A 69 -9.10 -6.75 24.31
C ASP A 69 -9.89 -7.72 23.41
N PHE A 70 -9.28 -8.24 22.34
CA PHE A 70 -9.90 -9.17 21.43
C PHE A 70 -10.01 -10.57 22.04
N ASP A 71 -11.25 -11.06 22.20
CA ASP A 71 -11.53 -12.43 22.60
C ASP A 71 -12.56 -13.08 21.65
N SER A 72 -12.08 -13.93 20.76
CA SER A 72 -12.94 -14.68 19.83
C SER A 72 -13.79 -15.76 20.54
N ASN A 73 -13.48 -16.11 21.80
CA ASN A 73 -14.21 -17.12 22.55
C ASN A 73 -15.56 -16.63 23.05
N ILE A 74 -15.87 -15.33 23.02
CA ILE A 74 -17.21 -14.84 23.37
C ILE A 74 -18.24 -15.24 22.30
N TYR A 75 -17.76 -15.54 21.09
CA TYR A 75 -18.57 -15.97 19.98
C TYR A 75 -18.76 -17.49 19.98
N GLU A 76 -19.84 -17.92 19.35
CA GLU A 76 -20.18 -19.31 19.07
C GLU A 76 -19.85 -19.67 17.62
N TYR A 77 -19.99 -18.72 16.69
CA TYR A 77 -19.54 -18.81 15.29
C TYR A 77 -19.18 -17.41 14.78
N MET A 78 -18.19 -17.35 13.88
CA MET A 78 -17.87 -16.18 13.08
C MET A 78 -17.62 -16.66 11.66
N PHE A 79 -18.29 -16.09 10.65
CA PHE A 79 -18.18 -16.61 9.28
C PHE A 79 -18.44 -15.53 8.22
N HIS A 80 -17.93 -15.79 7.01
CA HIS A 80 -18.28 -15.02 5.83
C HIS A 80 -19.54 -15.59 5.19
N ILE A 81 -20.39 -14.74 4.63
CA ILE A 81 -21.51 -15.22 3.81
C ILE A 81 -20.93 -15.61 2.47
N ASP A 82 -21.00 -16.88 2.08
CA ASP A 82 -20.60 -17.36 0.76
C ASP A 82 -21.71 -18.16 0.05
N TRP A 83 -21.52 -18.40 -1.25
CA TRP A 83 -22.50 -19.12 -2.05
C TRP A 83 -22.75 -20.55 -1.54
N PRO A 84 -21.70 -21.37 -1.28
CA PRO A 84 -21.86 -22.69 -0.67
C PRO A 84 -22.70 -22.68 0.61
N LEU A 85 -22.43 -21.74 1.53
CA LEU A 85 -23.18 -21.64 2.77
C LEU A 85 -24.64 -21.28 2.51
N VAL A 86 -24.90 -20.26 1.69
CA VAL A 86 -26.27 -19.82 1.35
C VAL A 86 -27.07 -20.98 0.74
N GLU A 87 -26.47 -21.76 -0.15
CA GLU A 87 -27.13 -22.92 -0.76
C GLU A 87 -27.44 -24.02 0.26
N ARG A 88 -26.50 -24.38 1.14
CA ARG A 88 -26.72 -25.39 2.17
C ARG A 88 -27.84 -24.99 3.12
N ILE A 89 -27.80 -23.75 3.62
CA ILE A 89 -28.84 -23.22 4.51
C ILE A 89 -30.20 -23.19 3.81
N THR A 90 -30.23 -22.81 2.53
CA THR A 90 -31.46 -22.86 1.70
C THR A 90 -32.01 -24.29 1.60
N GLN A 91 -31.17 -25.29 1.39
CA GLN A 91 -31.61 -26.69 1.30
C GLN A 91 -32.18 -27.20 2.63
N ILE A 92 -31.56 -26.84 3.76
CA ILE A 92 -32.01 -27.23 5.11
C ILE A 92 -33.39 -26.61 5.42
N LEU A 93 -33.60 -25.35 5.04
CA LEU A 93 -34.81 -24.59 5.40
C LEU A 93 -35.96 -24.69 4.38
N LYS A 94 -35.67 -25.16 3.15
CA LYS A 94 -36.68 -25.34 2.09
C LYS A 94 -37.88 -26.21 2.51
N PRO A 95 -37.73 -27.36 3.22
CA PRO A 95 -38.87 -28.16 3.69
C PRO A 95 -39.80 -27.41 4.64
N TYR A 96 -39.32 -26.36 5.29
CA TYR A 96 -40.07 -25.53 6.24
C TYR A 96 -40.73 -24.32 5.56
N GLY A 97 -40.62 -24.20 4.23
CA GLY A 97 -41.18 -23.09 3.48
C GLY A 97 -40.46 -21.76 3.72
N ILE A 98 -39.26 -21.79 4.32
CA ILE A 98 -38.47 -20.59 4.61
C ILE A 98 -37.56 -20.30 3.42
N GLN A 99 -37.78 -19.15 2.79
CA GLN A 99 -36.88 -18.62 1.77
C GLN A 99 -35.70 -17.92 2.46
N VAL A 100 -34.47 -18.30 2.13
CA VAL A 100 -33.25 -17.83 2.82
C VAL A 100 -32.64 -16.61 2.14
N ALA A 101 -32.44 -16.65 0.84
CA ALA A 101 -31.89 -15.54 0.05
C ALA A 101 -33.01 -14.80 -0.68
N GLU A 102 -32.84 -13.49 -0.85
CA GLU A 102 -33.74 -12.71 -1.70
C GLU A 102 -33.52 -13.04 -3.19
N GLU A 103 -34.61 -12.97 -3.97
CA GLU A 103 -34.58 -13.21 -5.42
C GLU A 103 -35.22 -12.03 -6.20
N PRO A 104 -34.71 -10.80 -6.07
CA PRO A 104 -35.22 -9.67 -6.84
C PRO A 104 -35.03 -9.92 -8.34
N ASN A 105 -36.12 -9.84 -9.11
CA ASN A 105 -36.15 -10.12 -10.55
C ASN A 105 -35.63 -11.51 -10.94
N GLY A 106 -35.72 -12.50 -10.04
CA GLY A 106 -35.28 -13.87 -10.29
C GLY A 106 -33.76 -14.08 -10.23
N VAL A 107 -33.01 -13.09 -9.74
CA VAL A 107 -31.57 -13.21 -9.48
C VAL A 107 -31.38 -13.52 -8.01
N ARG A 108 -30.78 -14.67 -7.70
CA ARG A 108 -30.40 -14.99 -6.33
C ARG A 108 -29.32 -14.05 -5.83
N MET A 109 -29.51 -13.54 -4.63
CA MET A 109 -28.51 -12.76 -3.92
C MET A 109 -27.67 -13.65 -2.99
N ARG A 110 -26.43 -13.25 -2.75
CA ARG A 110 -25.50 -13.91 -1.81
C ARG A 110 -25.76 -13.36 -0.40
N ASP A 111 -26.90 -13.72 0.18
CA ASP A 111 -27.33 -13.24 1.50
C ASP A 111 -28.05 -14.32 2.31
N LEU A 112 -28.23 -14.05 3.61
CA LEU A 112 -28.98 -14.88 4.55
C LEU A 112 -30.21 -14.12 5.12
N ASN A 113 -30.72 -13.11 4.41
CA ASN A 113 -31.73 -12.17 4.94
C ASN A 113 -32.98 -12.87 5.45
N GLY A 114 -33.44 -13.91 4.75
CA GLY A 114 -34.59 -14.70 5.16
C GLY A 114 -34.36 -15.52 6.43
N LEU A 115 -33.15 -16.03 6.64
CA LEU A 115 -32.75 -16.65 7.91
C LEU A 115 -32.69 -15.61 9.03
N LEU A 116 -32.06 -14.46 8.77
CA LEU A 116 -31.86 -13.39 9.75
C LEU A 116 -33.17 -12.76 10.26
N ARG A 117 -34.26 -12.88 9.48
CA ARG A 117 -35.61 -12.42 9.87
C ARG A 117 -36.35 -13.39 10.80
N LEU A 118 -35.85 -14.60 11.03
CA LEU A 118 -36.52 -15.56 11.90
C LEU A 118 -36.45 -15.10 13.36
N GLU A 119 -37.60 -15.18 14.04
CA GLU A 119 -37.62 -14.98 15.49
C GLU A 119 -36.83 -16.07 16.20
N GLU A 120 -36.99 -17.33 15.77
CA GLU A 120 -36.28 -18.50 16.27
C GLU A 120 -36.09 -19.54 15.15
N ILE A 121 -34.92 -20.20 15.13
CA ILE A 121 -34.65 -21.32 14.21
C ILE A 121 -35.45 -22.56 14.66
N PRO A 122 -36.21 -23.24 13.77
CA PRO A 122 -36.92 -24.47 14.13
C PRO A 122 -35.99 -25.52 14.72
N GLN A 123 -36.36 -26.11 15.87
CA GLN A 123 -35.50 -27.02 16.63
C GLN A 123 -35.02 -28.23 15.80
N GLU A 124 -35.85 -28.69 14.89
CA GLU A 124 -35.60 -29.85 14.04
C GLU A 124 -34.39 -29.65 13.10
N VAL A 125 -34.11 -28.41 12.70
CA VAL A 125 -33.00 -28.07 11.77
C VAL A 125 -31.79 -27.45 12.46
N GLN A 126 -31.88 -27.14 13.76
CA GLN A 126 -30.79 -26.48 14.47
C GLN A 126 -29.47 -27.27 14.36
N HIS A 127 -29.52 -28.61 14.48
CA HIS A 127 -28.32 -29.43 14.35
C HIS A 127 -27.66 -29.33 12.96
N GLU A 128 -28.46 -29.34 11.89
CA GLU A 128 -27.96 -29.25 10.52
C GLU A 128 -27.35 -27.87 10.23
N ILE A 129 -28.00 -26.80 10.68
CA ILE A 129 -27.49 -25.43 10.55
C ILE A 129 -26.17 -25.28 11.31
N ARG A 130 -26.06 -25.84 12.53
CA ARG A 130 -24.79 -25.83 13.29
C ARG A 130 -23.68 -26.53 12.52
N GLY A 131 -23.97 -27.66 11.89
CA GLY A 131 -23.00 -28.36 11.05
C GLY A 131 -22.51 -27.49 9.89
N ALA A 132 -23.44 -26.83 9.19
CA ALA A 132 -23.09 -25.92 8.09
C ALA A 132 -22.23 -24.73 8.57
N LEU A 133 -22.57 -24.10 9.70
CA LEU A 133 -21.81 -22.97 10.22
C LEU A 133 -20.43 -23.37 10.78
N ALA A 134 -20.31 -24.57 11.36
CA ALA A 134 -19.05 -25.04 11.93
C ALA A 134 -17.96 -25.25 10.87
N GLU A 135 -18.34 -25.60 9.63
CA GLU A 135 -17.40 -25.72 8.51
C GLU A 135 -16.84 -24.37 8.05
N GLU A 136 -17.64 -23.31 8.19
CA GLU A 136 -17.31 -21.94 7.76
C GLU A 136 -16.82 -21.05 8.92
N ASP A 137 -16.57 -21.64 10.09
CA ASP A 137 -16.17 -20.89 11.27
C ASP A 137 -14.70 -20.44 11.18
N ILE A 138 -14.49 -19.18 10.78
CA ILE A 138 -13.17 -18.60 10.51
C ILE A 138 -12.21 -18.70 11.69
N ARG A 139 -12.76 -18.79 12.92
CA ARG A 139 -11.98 -18.96 14.15
C ARG A 139 -11.13 -20.23 14.15
N THR A 140 -11.49 -21.22 13.32
CA THR A 140 -10.85 -22.55 13.31
C THR A 140 -9.76 -22.70 12.26
N TYR A 141 -9.79 -21.90 11.18
CA TYR A 141 -8.87 -22.08 10.04
C TYR A 141 -8.20 -20.79 9.57
N GLU A 142 -8.68 -19.61 9.94
CA GLU A 142 -8.11 -18.33 9.52
C GLU A 142 -7.34 -17.66 10.65
N LYS A 143 -6.21 -17.04 10.31
CA LYS A 143 -5.53 -16.14 11.23
C LYS A 143 -6.15 -14.77 11.09
N PHE A 144 -6.68 -14.23 12.19
CA PHE A 144 -7.17 -12.88 12.19
C PHE A 144 -6.10 -11.88 11.73
N GLN A 145 -6.48 -10.98 10.85
CA GLN A 145 -5.61 -9.93 10.36
C GLN A 145 -5.31 -8.96 11.49
N VAL A 146 -4.05 -8.54 11.60
CA VAL A 146 -3.58 -7.60 12.62
C VAL A 146 -3.03 -6.38 11.94
N PHE A 147 -3.59 -5.23 12.30
CA PHE A 147 -3.21 -3.92 11.79
C PHE A 147 -2.49 -3.14 12.90
N GLU A 148 -1.57 -2.26 12.52
CA GLU A 148 -1.11 -1.21 13.42
C GLU A 148 -2.05 -0.02 13.28
N CYS A 149 -2.44 0.57 14.39
CA CYS A 149 -3.29 1.77 14.39
C CYS A 149 -2.76 2.77 15.41
N TYR A 150 -2.96 4.04 15.10
CA TYR A 150 -2.94 5.10 16.09
C TYR A 150 -4.37 5.40 16.54
N SER A 151 -4.57 5.59 17.85
CA SER A 151 -5.86 6.00 18.40
C SER A 151 -5.64 6.99 19.55
N CYS A 152 -6.27 8.16 19.48
CA CYS A 152 -6.27 9.14 20.56
C CYS A 152 -7.70 9.63 20.82
N LYS A 153 -8.10 9.66 22.10
CA LYS A 153 -9.40 10.18 22.53
C LYS A 153 -9.20 11.51 23.23
N GLU A 154 -9.41 12.61 22.52
CA GLU A 154 -9.35 13.95 23.10
C GLU A 154 -10.71 14.65 23.05
N LYS A 155 -11.21 15.08 24.22
CA LYS A 155 -12.37 15.99 24.35
C LYS A 155 -13.62 15.58 23.56
N GLY A 156 -13.83 14.29 23.34
CA GLY A 156 -14.99 13.74 22.63
C GLY A 156 -14.79 13.50 21.13
N ASN A 157 -13.64 13.88 20.57
CA ASN A 157 -13.22 13.49 19.22
C ASN A 157 -12.19 12.37 19.34
N GLU A 158 -12.44 11.26 18.64
CA GLU A 158 -11.51 10.15 18.52
C GLU A 158 -10.78 10.28 17.18
N GLU A 159 -9.49 10.57 17.24
CA GLU A 159 -8.62 10.44 16.07
C GLU A 159 -8.14 9.00 16.01
N PHE A 160 -8.31 8.39 14.84
CA PHE A 160 -7.97 7.02 14.59
C PHE A 160 -7.37 6.91 13.19
N PHE A 161 -6.14 6.42 13.10
CA PHE A 161 -5.46 6.17 11.84
C PHE A 161 -5.10 4.68 11.76
N ILE A 162 -5.56 4.02 10.70
CA ILE A 162 -5.16 2.67 10.34
C ILE A 162 -3.85 2.78 9.55
N ILE A 163 -2.81 2.15 10.08
CA ILE A 163 -1.48 2.08 9.48
C ILE A 163 -1.35 0.68 8.94
N ASN A 164 -1.82 0.50 7.71
CA ASN A 164 -1.54 -0.69 6.94
C ASN A 164 -0.55 -0.30 5.84
N GLY A 165 0.62 -0.93 5.83
CA GLY A 165 1.56 -0.75 4.73
C GLY A 165 1.01 -1.29 3.40
N ASP A 166 1.89 -1.43 2.42
CA ASP A 166 1.62 -1.78 1.00
C ASP A 166 0.78 -3.05 0.72
N ASN A 167 0.36 -3.80 1.75
CA ASN A 167 -0.28 -5.11 1.60
C ASN A 167 -1.81 -5.09 1.55
N ASP A 168 -2.49 -4.02 1.98
CA ASP A 168 -3.97 -3.92 1.82
C ASP A 168 -4.43 -2.45 1.89
N ILE A 169 -4.28 -1.76 0.75
CA ILE A 169 -4.55 -0.32 0.57
C ILE A 169 -6.01 0.04 0.91
N ILE A 170 -6.94 -0.91 0.81
CA ILE A 170 -8.38 -0.65 0.93
C ILE A 170 -8.80 -0.20 2.34
N LEU A 171 -8.03 -0.58 3.37
CA LEU A 171 -8.36 -0.29 4.78
C LEU A 171 -7.40 0.70 5.46
N SER A 172 -6.34 1.14 4.78
CA SER A 172 -5.35 2.05 5.35
C SER A 172 -5.82 3.50 5.26
N ASP A 173 -5.59 4.28 6.32
CA ASP A 173 -5.73 5.73 6.25
C ASP A 173 -4.45 6.40 5.67
N ILE A 174 -3.35 5.66 5.52
CA ILE A 174 -2.07 6.18 5.03
C ILE A 174 -1.76 5.68 3.60
N SER A 175 -1.02 6.50 2.84
CA SER A 175 -0.61 6.17 1.47
C SER A 175 0.65 5.29 1.45
N TYR A 176 1.71 5.71 2.13
CA TYR A 176 3.02 5.02 2.11
C TYR A 176 3.78 5.15 3.44
N ASP A 177 4.62 4.16 3.76
CA ASP A 177 5.62 4.28 4.85
C ASP A 177 6.87 5.00 4.30
N GLN A 178 7.11 6.22 4.76
CA GLN A 178 8.21 7.09 4.33
C GLN A 178 9.37 7.11 5.35
N THR A 179 9.36 6.22 6.33
CA THR A 179 10.34 6.21 7.42
C THR A 179 11.78 6.15 6.88
N ASP A 180 12.04 5.28 5.90
CA ASP A 180 13.36 5.12 5.30
C ASP A 180 13.76 6.34 4.44
N TRP A 181 12.82 6.94 3.71
CA TRP A 181 13.09 8.13 2.88
C TRP A 181 13.55 9.35 3.70
N PHE A 182 13.10 9.46 4.95
CA PHE A 182 13.52 10.51 5.87
C PHE A 182 14.73 10.12 6.73
N SER A 183 15.15 8.86 6.71
CA SER A 183 16.21 8.34 7.60
C SER A 183 17.60 8.93 7.30
N ASP A 184 17.81 9.41 6.07
CA ASP A 184 19.07 9.95 5.56
C ASP A 184 19.03 11.48 5.34
N LYS A 185 18.01 12.15 5.88
CA LYS A 185 17.86 13.61 5.85
C LYS A 185 18.27 14.23 7.19
N TYR A 186 19.05 15.29 7.11
CA TYR A 186 19.59 15.98 8.27
C TYR A 186 19.04 17.40 8.38
N ILE A 187 18.56 17.78 9.57
CA ILE A 187 18.15 19.17 9.85
C ILE A 187 19.40 20.04 9.92
N VAL A 188 19.51 21.02 9.02
CA VAL A 188 20.61 22.00 9.00
C VAL A 188 20.17 23.36 9.55
N GLU A 189 18.89 23.70 9.45
CA GLU A 189 18.34 24.89 10.09
C GLU A 189 16.99 24.60 10.75
N THR A 190 16.74 25.29 11.87
CA THR A 190 15.47 25.24 12.60
C THR A 190 15.00 26.65 12.94
N TYR A 191 13.71 26.85 12.76
CA TYR A 191 12.98 28.06 13.07
C TYR A 191 11.78 27.68 13.93
N ARG A 192 11.37 28.57 14.84
CA ARG A 192 10.21 28.32 15.70
C ARG A 192 9.26 29.51 15.72
N LYS A 193 7.98 29.21 15.89
CA LYS A 193 6.92 30.19 16.11
C LYS A 193 5.99 29.66 17.19
N LYS A 194 5.74 30.49 18.20
CA LYS A 194 4.72 30.17 19.20
C LYS A 194 3.36 30.49 18.62
N THR A 195 2.55 29.46 18.42
CA THR A 195 1.11 29.60 18.26
C THR A 195 0.48 29.40 19.65
N HIS A 196 -0.78 29.76 19.86
CA HIS A 196 -1.47 29.38 21.11
C HIS A 196 -2.52 28.35 20.71
N PRO A 197 -2.47 27.10 21.20
CA PRO A 197 -1.71 26.60 22.36
C PRO A 197 -0.31 26.01 22.06
N ASN A 198 0.09 25.85 20.81
CA ASN A 198 1.22 24.97 20.43
C ASN A 198 2.47 25.71 19.94
N THR A 199 3.59 25.00 19.77
CA THR A 199 4.76 25.56 19.09
C THR A 199 4.91 24.87 17.75
N GLU A 200 4.98 25.68 16.70
CA GLU A 200 5.26 25.26 15.35
C GLU A 200 6.75 25.47 15.05
N TYR A 201 7.31 24.57 14.27
CA TYR A 201 8.69 24.63 13.81
C TYR A 201 8.73 24.63 12.29
N VAL A 202 9.78 25.23 11.74
CA VAL A 202 10.14 25.11 10.34
C VAL A 202 11.56 24.61 10.28
N PHE A 203 11.80 23.58 9.48
CA PHE A 203 13.12 22.99 9.30
C PHE A 203 13.57 23.12 7.86
N LYS A 204 14.88 23.28 7.70
CA LYS A 204 15.59 23.12 6.44
C LYS A 204 16.45 21.86 6.53
N THR A 205 16.42 21.02 5.50
CA THR A 205 17.27 19.84 5.41
C THR A 205 18.58 20.12 4.67
N ASP A 206 19.53 19.20 4.77
CA ASP A 206 20.75 19.16 3.97
C ASP A 206 20.50 18.90 2.47
N ARG A 207 19.23 18.68 2.06
CA ARG A 207 18.78 18.61 0.67
C ARG A 207 18.14 19.90 0.16
N ASP A 208 18.25 20.98 0.92
CA ASP A 208 17.55 22.25 0.64
C ASP A 208 16.02 22.13 0.65
N GLU A 209 15.48 21.06 1.25
CA GLU A 209 14.03 20.88 1.41
C GLU A 209 13.56 21.61 2.67
N TRP A 210 12.39 22.24 2.58
CA TRP A 210 11.77 22.98 3.67
C TRP A 210 10.50 22.30 4.15
N PHE A 211 10.31 22.27 5.46
CA PHE A 211 9.13 21.65 6.07
C PHE A 211 8.59 22.46 7.23
N ILE A 212 7.26 22.54 7.32
CA ILE A 212 6.54 22.94 8.54
C ILE A 212 6.35 21.70 9.40
N TYR A 213 6.57 21.82 10.70
CA TYR A 213 6.42 20.76 11.67
C TYR A 213 5.61 21.22 12.87
N SER A 214 4.46 20.58 13.06
CA SER A 214 3.47 20.98 14.05
C SER A 214 2.90 19.75 14.77
N PRO A 215 2.40 19.88 16.00
CA PRO A 215 1.73 18.77 16.67
C PRO A 215 0.39 18.48 15.98
N GLY A 216 0.08 17.19 15.81
CA GLY A 216 -1.17 16.74 15.20
C GLY A 216 -2.34 16.74 16.17
N ASP A 217 -2.08 16.51 17.46
CA ASP A 217 -3.06 16.59 18.55
C ASP A 217 -2.61 17.52 19.68
N SER A 218 -3.47 17.74 20.69
CA SER A 218 -3.18 18.69 21.76
C SER A 218 -2.20 18.14 22.80
N ASP A 219 -2.11 16.83 22.96
CA ASP A 219 -1.12 16.13 23.79
C ASP A 219 0.21 15.86 23.08
N SER A 220 0.35 16.22 21.79
CA SER A 220 1.55 16.01 20.96
C SER A 220 1.99 14.54 20.84
N ASN A 221 1.04 13.61 20.86
CA ASN A 221 1.27 12.17 20.71
C ASN A 221 1.68 11.79 19.27
N TYR A 222 1.29 12.61 18.30
CA TYR A 222 1.82 12.57 16.94
C TYR A 222 2.09 13.98 16.41
N TRP A 223 2.88 14.05 15.35
CA TRP A 223 3.27 15.29 14.71
C TRP A 223 2.98 15.21 13.22
N VAL A 224 2.78 16.37 12.61
CA VAL A 224 2.53 16.53 11.18
C VAL A 224 3.70 17.31 10.60
N LEU A 225 4.19 16.83 9.46
CA LEU A 225 5.21 17.50 8.66
C LEU A 225 4.62 17.79 7.28
N GLU A 226 4.69 19.05 6.87
CA GLU A 226 4.18 19.52 5.57
C GLU A 226 5.35 20.12 4.80
N ARG A 227 5.53 19.71 3.53
CA ARG A 227 6.59 20.26 2.68
C ARG A 227 6.20 21.65 2.22
N ILE A 228 7.17 22.56 2.22
CA ILE A 228 7.08 23.86 1.55
C ILE A 228 7.81 23.70 0.22
N TYR A 229 7.11 23.84 -0.89
CA TYR A 229 7.72 23.77 -2.22
C TYR A 229 8.46 25.06 -2.56
N ASP A 230 9.39 24.99 -3.51
CA ASP A 230 10.25 26.14 -3.86
C ASP A 230 9.45 27.36 -4.35
N ASP A 231 8.35 27.11 -5.05
CA ASP A 231 7.40 28.14 -5.52
C ASP A 231 6.57 28.74 -4.38
N GLU A 232 6.29 27.99 -3.32
CA GLU A 232 5.60 28.48 -2.12
C GLU A 232 6.55 29.23 -1.17
N LEU A 233 7.84 28.91 -1.21
CA LEU A 233 8.85 29.45 -0.30
C LEU A 233 9.02 30.96 -0.47
N GLU A 234 8.83 31.49 -1.67
CA GLU A 234 8.88 32.94 -1.94
C GLU A 234 7.80 33.72 -1.18
N ASP A 235 6.60 33.14 -1.06
CA ASP A 235 5.47 33.71 -0.34
C ASP A 235 5.45 33.31 1.15
N PHE A 236 6.26 32.31 1.53
CA PHE A 236 6.34 31.82 2.89
C PHE A 236 6.96 32.85 3.84
N SER A 237 6.20 33.26 4.86
CA SER A 237 6.60 34.29 5.82
C SER A 237 7.58 33.78 6.89
N LEU A 238 8.75 33.29 6.48
CA LEU A 238 9.83 32.81 7.35
C LEU A 238 10.29 33.88 8.36
N SER A 239 10.16 35.17 8.00
CA SER A 239 10.45 36.32 8.86
C SER A 239 9.59 36.36 10.14
N SER A 240 8.44 35.69 10.16
CA SER A 240 7.60 35.56 11.35
C SER A 240 8.10 34.51 12.35
N TYR A 241 9.15 33.75 12.00
CA TYR A 241 9.77 32.74 12.84
C TYR A 241 11.09 33.20 13.43
N ILE A 242 11.43 32.65 14.59
CA ILE A 242 12.71 32.89 15.26
C ILE A 242 13.65 31.73 14.93
N LYS A 243 14.77 32.01 14.27
CA LYS A 243 15.84 31.02 14.07
C LYS A 243 16.37 30.56 15.43
N VAL A 244 16.43 29.26 15.64
CA VAL A 244 16.99 28.66 16.86
C VAL A 244 18.30 27.96 16.54
N GLU A 245 19.14 27.83 17.56
CA GLU A 245 20.40 27.12 17.43
C GLU A 245 20.12 25.67 17.03
N THR A 246 20.62 25.29 15.86
CA THR A 246 20.58 23.92 15.35
C THR A 246 21.92 23.27 15.69
N GLU A 247 21.88 22.09 16.32
CA GLU A 247 23.09 21.39 16.74
C GLU A 247 23.95 21.03 15.52
N LYS A 248 25.22 21.48 15.51
CA LYS A 248 26.16 21.19 14.41
C LYS A 248 26.57 19.72 14.44
N ARG A 249 26.55 19.05 13.28
CA ARG A 249 26.94 17.64 13.11
C ARG A 249 27.66 17.46 11.76
N GLU A 250 28.48 16.40 11.65
CA GLU A 250 29.08 16.00 10.37
C GLU A 250 28.01 15.31 9.51
N ILE A 251 27.77 15.87 8.32
CA ILE A 251 26.90 15.27 7.30
C ILE A 251 27.79 14.31 6.50
N PRO A 252 27.42 13.03 6.35
CA PRO A 252 28.18 12.09 5.53
C PRO A 252 28.38 12.64 4.11
N GLU A 253 29.58 12.44 3.55
CA GLU A 253 29.79 12.67 2.12
C GLU A 253 28.87 11.74 1.33
N ARG A 254 28.06 12.32 0.44
CA ARG A 254 27.17 11.56 -0.42
C ARG A 254 27.93 11.05 -1.62
N GLU A 255 27.56 9.87 -2.10
CA GLU A 255 27.94 9.42 -3.44
C GLU A 255 27.45 10.48 -4.45
N GLU A 256 28.26 10.74 -5.47
CA GLU A 256 27.89 11.71 -6.50
C GLU A 256 26.54 11.32 -7.11
N GLU A 257 25.60 12.26 -7.17
CA GLU A 257 24.32 12.04 -7.84
C GLU A 257 24.59 11.52 -9.26
N ILE A 258 23.90 10.45 -9.64
CA ILE A 258 24.00 9.90 -10.99
C ILE A 258 23.57 11.01 -11.96
N ASP A 259 24.53 11.50 -12.75
CA ASP A 259 24.25 12.45 -13.82
C ASP A 259 23.47 11.74 -14.93
N PHE A 260 22.14 11.72 -14.81
CA PHE A 260 21.24 11.15 -15.81
C PHE A 260 21.41 11.83 -17.17
N GLN A 261 21.87 13.08 -17.24
CA GLN A 261 22.11 13.75 -18.53
C GLN A 261 23.22 13.05 -19.32
N ARG A 262 24.20 12.47 -18.63
CA ARG A 262 25.25 11.66 -19.26
C ARG A 262 24.66 10.47 -20.03
N TYR A 263 23.58 9.87 -19.54
CA TYR A 263 22.97 8.69 -20.15
C TYR A 263 22.10 9.04 -21.37
N PHE A 264 21.43 10.19 -21.38
CA PHE A 264 20.48 10.56 -22.44
C PHE A 264 21.00 11.59 -23.43
N ASN A 265 22.25 12.03 -23.30
CA ASN A 265 22.87 12.90 -24.30
C ASN A 265 23.03 12.15 -25.63
N LYS A 266 22.54 12.75 -26.72
CA LYS A 266 22.51 12.16 -28.06
C LYS A 266 23.89 11.76 -28.58
N ASP A 267 24.93 12.46 -28.14
CA ASP A 267 26.32 12.21 -28.57
C ASP A 267 27.06 11.23 -27.65
N THR A 268 26.41 10.73 -26.58
CA THR A 268 27.04 9.77 -25.67
C THR A 268 27.31 8.45 -26.39
N PRO A 269 28.56 7.94 -26.35
CA PRO A 269 28.90 6.68 -26.96
C PRO A 269 28.48 5.49 -26.08
N TYR A 270 27.93 4.48 -26.74
CA TYR A 270 27.46 3.24 -26.13
C TYR A 270 28.02 2.03 -26.87
N ASP A 271 28.33 0.97 -26.12
CA ASP A 271 28.64 -0.35 -26.64
C ASP A 271 27.38 -1.21 -26.69
N PHE A 272 27.11 -1.75 -27.87
CA PHE A 272 25.90 -2.52 -28.16
C PHE A 272 26.23 -4.01 -28.25
N TYR A 273 25.36 -4.83 -27.66
CA TYR A 273 25.49 -6.27 -27.63
C TYR A 273 24.20 -6.96 -28.07
N TYR A 274 24.34 -8.17 -28.61
CA TYR A 274 23.22 -8.97 -29.11
C TYR A 274 23.30 -10.41 -28.62
N SER A 275 22.17 -10.96 -28.18
CA SER A 275 21.95 -12.37 -27.87
C SER A 275 20.67 -12.85 -28.56
N ASP A 276 20.73 -13.98 -29.24
CA ASP A 276 19.57 -14.61 -29.87
C ASP A 276 18.51 -14.97 -28.81
N LYS A 277 18.96 -15.46 -27.64
CA LYS A 277 18.07 -15.83 -26.53
C LYS A 277 17.36 -14.63 -25.91
N MET A 278 18.10 -13.55 -25.64
CA MET A 278 17.51 -12.31 -25.12
C MET A 278 16.57 -11.67 -26.14
N PHE A 279 16.93 -11.73 -27.41
CA PHE A 279 16.11 -11.19 -28.48
C PHE A 279 14.77 -11.93 -28.55
N ALA A 280 14.79 -13.27 -28.60
CA ALA A 280 13.59 -14.10 -28.61
C ALA A 280 12.69 -13.84 -27.40
N LEU A 281 13.27 -13.72 -26.21
CA LEU A 281 12.52 -13.43 -24.99
C LEU A 281 11.85 -12.05 -25.03
N ARG A 282 12.57 -11.01 -25.49
CA ARG A 282 12.03 -9.65 -25.60
C ARG A 282 10.94 -9.53 -26.64
N ILE A 283 11.11 -10.10 -27.84
CA ILE A 283 10.06 -9.99 -28.87
C ILE A 283 8.77 -10.71 -28.47
N LEU A 284 8.83 -11.74 -27.62
CA LEU A 284 7.64 -12.39 -27.06
C LEU A 284 6.96 -11.55 -25.97
N GLN A 285 7.73 -10.81 -25.18
CA GLN A 285 7.22 -9.93 -24.11
C GLN A 285 6.67 -8.61 -24.67
N ASP A 286 7.34 -8.04 -25.67
CA ASP A 286 7.09 -6.68 -26.19
C ASP A 286 6.34 -6.68 -27.53
N GLU A 287 5.52 -7.71 -27.78
CA GLU A 287 4.70 -7.86 -29.00
C GLU A 287 5.48 -7.70 -30.33
N GLY A 288 6.72 -8.16 -30.38
CA GLY A 288 7.57 -8.09 -31.57
C GLY A 288 8.37 -6.79 -31.73
N ARG A 289 8.31 -5.86 -30.77
CA ARG A 289 9.16 -4.66 -30.79
C ARG A 289 10.61 -5.00 -30.46
N PHE A 290 11.54 -4.35 -31.14
CA PHE A 290 12.97 -4.50 -30.89
C PHE A 290 13.74 -3.23 -31.26
N ASN A 291 14.91 -3.06 -30.64
CA ASN A 291 15.75 -1.90 -30.87
C ASN A 291 16.88 -2.18 -31.88
N MET A 292 17.22 -1.14 -32.62
CA MET A 292 18.34 -1.10 -33.56
C MET A 292 19.23 0.11 -33.27
N ALA A 293 20.53 -0.03 -33.51
CA ALA A 293 21.51 1.04 -33.43
C ALA A 293 22.21 1.20 -34.78
N ASN A 294 22.53 2.44 -35.16
CA ASN A 294 23.37 2.71 -36.32
C ASN A 294 24.85 2.56 -35.93
N ILE A 295 25.45 1.47 -36.38
CA ILE A 295 26.85 1.14 -36.14
C ILE A 295 27.60 1.28 -37.45
N ASN A 296 28.49 2.27 -37.54
CA ASN A 296 29.31 2.56 -38.73
C ASN A 296 28.49 2.72 -40.03
N GLY A 297 27.30 3.34 -39.95
CA GLY A 297 26.43 3.56 -41.11
C GLY A 297 25.47 2.41 -41.42
N LYS A 298 25.45 1.34 -40.61
CA LYS A 298 24.56 0.19 -40.77
C LYS A 298 23.68 0.02 -39.54
N TRP A 299 22.39 -0.20 -39.77
CA TRP A 299 21.44 -0.52 -38.69
C TRP A 299 21.60 -1.98 -38.26
N GLU A 300 22.04 -2.18 -37.03
CA GLU A 300 22.23 -3.50 -36.41
C GLU A 300 21.26 -3.66 -35.24
N ARG A 301 20.81 -4.90 -35.02
CA ARG A 301 19.96 -5.25 -33.87
C ARG A 301 20.82 -5.35 -32.61
N TYR A 302 20.27 -4.94 -31.48
CA TYR A 302 20.91 -5.14 -30.18
C TYR A 302 19.88 -5.56 -29.13
N THR A 303 20.35 -6.28 -28.11
CA THR A 303 19.57 -6.69 -26.94
C THR A 303 20.08 -6.05 -25.66
N GLU A 304 21.27 -5.46 -25.67
CA GLU A 304 21.80 -4.72 -24.53
C GLU A 304 22.65 -3.54 -25.02
N MET A 305 22.59 -2.45 -24.26
CA MET A 305 23.31 -1.20 -24.51
C MET A 305 23.90 -0.77 -23.17
N VAL A 306 25.21 -0.58 -23.12
CA VAL A 306 25.95 -0.10 -21.93
C VAL A 306 26.84 1.06 -22.32
N LEU A 307 27.14 1.97 -21.37
CA LEU A 307 28.04 3.07 -21.67
C LEU A 307 29.36 2.51 -22.20
N LYS A 308 29.96 3.22 -23.15
CA LYS A 308 31.24 2.80 -23.71
C LYS A 308 32.25 2.54 -22.58
N ASP A 309 32.98 1.43 -22.71
CA ASP A 309 33.97 0.95 -21.75
C ASP A 309 33.39 0.35 -20.44
N GLU A 310 32.07 0.22 -20.31
CA GLU A 310 31.41 -0.55 -19.23
C GLU A 310 31.17 -2.02 -19.63
N GLU A 311 31.08 -2.90 -18.64
CA GLU A 311 30.74 -4.30 -18.85
C GLU A 311 29.22 -4.49 -19.04
N PRO A 312 28.78 -5.41 -19.93
CA PRO A 312 27.37 -5.77 -20.02
C PRO A 312 26.88 -6.35 -18.69
N PHE A 313 25.68 -5.94 -18.28
CA PHE A 313 25.01 -6.45 -17.09
C PHE A 313 24.60 -7.91 -17.28
N CYS A 314 24.12 -8.28 -18.47
CA CYS A 314 23.64 -9.62 -18.73
C CYS A 314 24.79 -10.57 -19.13
N LYS A 315 24.89 -11.70 -18.42
CA LYS A 315 25.96 -12.70 -18.61
C LYS A 315 25.50 -13.91 -19.43
N TRP A 316 24.76 -13.69 -20.52
CA TRP A 316 24.34 -14.81 -21.39
C TRP A 316 25.51 -15.30 -22.24
N ASN A 317 25.64 -16.62 -22.35
CA ASN A 317 26.76 -17.26 -23.06
C ASN A 317 26.80 -16.95 -24.57
N ASP A 318 25.67 -16.52 -25.16
CA ASP A 318 25.53 -16.16 -26.57
C ASP A 318 25.62 -14.65 -26.83
N MET A 319 25.94 -13.83 -25.81
CA MET A 319 26.16 -12.40 -25.99
C MET A 319 27.34 -12.12 -26.91
N LYS A 320 27.08 -11.33 -27.94
CA LYS A 320 28.07 -10.90 -28.93
C LYS A 320 28.11 -9.39 -28.95
N TYR A 321 29.32 -8.85 -28.92
CA TYR A 321 29.54 -7.44 -29.18
C TYR A 321 29.18 -7.11 -30.63
N VAL A 322 28.31 -6.12 -30.81
CA VAL A 322 27.80 -5.66 -32.12
C VAL A 322 28.64 -4.49 -32.63
N GLY A 323 28.99 -3.57 -31.73
CA GLY A 323 29.82 -2.40 -32.04
C GLY A 323 29.50 -1.20 -31.15
N THR A 324 30.23 -0.11 -31.34
CA THR A 324 29.99 1.16 -30.66
C THR A 324 29.17 2.10 -31.55
N GLY A 325 28.20 2.78 -30.98
CA GLY A 325 27.41 3.85 -31.61
C GLY A 325 27.07 4.97 -30.62
N ILE A 326 26.19 5.89 -31.00
CA ILE A 326 25.73 6.98 -30.12
C ILE A 326 24.24 6.83 -29.81
N PHE A 327 23.82 7.36 -28.65
CA PHE A 327 22.43 7.28 -28.21
C PHE A 327 21.43 7.93 -29.19
N GLY A 328 21.82 9.01 -29.86
CA GLY A 328 20.99 9.70 -30.85
C GLY A 328 20.67 8.88 -32.11
N ASP A 329 21.40 7.79 -32.33
CA ASP A 329 21.34 6.96 -33.53
C ASP A 329 20.75 5.56 -33.24
N ILE A 330 19.75 5.52 -32.35
CA ILE A 330 18.95 4.32 -32.07
C ILE A 330 17.52 4.50 -32.59
N LYS A 331 16.87 3.39 -32.93
CA LYS A 331 15.46 3.36 -33.28
C LYS A 331 14.80 2.05 -32.85
N GLU A 332 13.49 2.09 -32.69
CA GLU A 332 12.66 0.91 -32.49
C GLU A 332 12.04 0.47 -33.82
N GLU A 333 11.95 -0.84 -34.03
CA GLU A 333 11.25 -1.50 -35.13
C GLU A 333 10.30 -2.57 -34.57
N LYS A 334 9.32 -3.00 -35.37
CA LYS A 334 8.34 -4.02 -34.94
C LYS A 334 8.24 -5.14 -35.98
N LEU A 335 8.37 -6.39 -35.53
CA LEU A 335 8.10 -7.56 -36.35
C LEU A 335 6.59 -7.73 -36.58
N SER A 336 6.23 -8.22 -37.76
CA SER A 336 4.86 -8.67 -38.04
C SER A 336 4.53 -9.96 -37.28
N GLN A 337 3.24 -10.25 -37.11
CA GLN A 337 2.80 -11.49 -36.46
C GLN A 337 3.31 -12.75 -37.18
N GLU A 338 3.41 -12.71 -38.51
CA GLU A 338 3.95 -13.83 -39.31
C GLU A 338 5.44 -14.06 -39.02
N GLU A 339 6.23 -12.98 -38.89
CA GLU A 339 7.65 -13.07 -38.54
C GLU A 339 7.89 -13.58 -37.12
N ILE A 340 7.05 -13.17 -36.16
CA ILE A 340 7.10 -13.67 -34.77
C ILE A 340 6.78 -15.17 -34.72
N MET A 341 5.76 -15.61 -35.45
CA MET A 341 5.36 -17.03 -35.50
C MET A 341 6.44 -17.92 -36.13
N ASN A 342 7.14 -17.43 -37.15
CA ASN A 342 8.27 -18.14 -37.74
C ASN A 342 9.47 -18.27 -36.79
N PHE A 343 9.63 -17.34 -35.85
CA PHE A 343 10.67 -17.40 -34.80
C PHE A 343 10.38 -18.42 -33.68
N ALA A 344 9.11 -18.81 -33.47
CA ALA A 344 8.69 -19.69 -32.38
C ALA A 344 8.69 -21.19 -32.75
N VAL A 345 8.96 -21.53 -34.02
CA VAL A 345 8.82 -22.89 -34.58
C VAL A 345 10.18 -23.54 -34.94
N GLU A 346 11.28 -22.78 -34.94
CA GLU A 346 12.66 -23.29 -34.96
C GLU A 346 13.29 -23.26 -33.56
#